data_AF-K6YTK0-F1
#
_entry.id   AF-K6YTK0-F1
#
_cell.length_a   1.000
_cell.length_b   1.000
_cell.length_c   1.000
_cell.angle_alpha   90.00
_cell.angle_beta   90.00
_cell.angle_gamma   90.00
#
_symmetry.space_group_name_H-M   'P 1'
#
loop_
_entity.id
_entity.type
_entity.pdbx_description
1 polymer ?
#
loop_
_entity_poly.entity_id
_entity_poly.type
_entity_poly.pdbx_seq_one_letter_code
_entity_poly.pdbx_strand_id
1 'polypeptide(L)'
;MKSDHSVSQIVFFSIDTEIDSLLIQTLTQHFSNIVVVDNLKDVCRQLVNKAAKIFLMTGETLPNSLANYYRSLDAVAEFDICEHRVVSLIPRQAESEAYDAYKNGVIDDYMVARPVYELHRIILICEHLLIELGVVVNPHKQGKNFVKHLEQYPQDMQESLKNGADRKADMRLAFERSIVDIDKALDRAAEDIQNNQSVKLDLEKLKQTLSYIRSDEIRPELIQLQSKALDLLQQTIGLSSSESPDVDNSLETGVAPEKPDSYQFNRLYQQDIDPDSVLNERSKVPSVLVVEDDIISLQLTLKLLNAYNLKVDTANTGRKALAALTGQQYSLVLMDINLPDTNGIYIVDQTCNQEGLNKGTPVIMLSGNKDKATVETALKRGAKGYILKPLYKASVVKLFTKYKLPLKIKGA
;
A
#
# COMPACT_ATOMS: atom_id res chain seq x y z
N MET A 1 -31.85 6.42 -30.92
CA MET A 1 -30.98 7.61 -30.81
C MET A 1 -29.72 7.21 -30.05
N LYS A 2 -28.56 7.21 -30.72
CA LYS A 2 -27.24 7.39 -30.08
C LYS A 2 -27.25 8.81 -29.45
N SER A 3 -26.61 9.16 -28.34
CA SER A 3 -25.45 8.65 -27.60
C SER A 3 -25.39 9.43 -26.28
N ASP A 4 -25.18 8.76 -25.15
CA ASP A 4 -24.11 9.15 -24.21
C ASP A 4 -23.93 8.00 -23.21
N HIS A 5 -22.87 7.21 -23.38
CA HIS A 5 -22.45 6.32 -22.30
C HIS A 5 -21.75 7.19 -21.27
N SER A 6 -22.54 7.83 -20.40
CA SER A 6 -21.99 8.39 -19.18
C SER A 6 -21.36 7.24 -18.42
N VAL A 7 -20.04 7.31 -18.37
CA VAL A 7 -19.21 6.29 -17.75
C VAL A 7 -19.58 6.23 -16.27
N SER A 8 -20.19 5.11 -15.86
CA SER A 8 -20.71 4.94 -14.50
C SER A 8 -19.55 4.91 -13.51
N GLN A 9 -19.66 5.69 -12.43
CA GLN A 9 -18.62 5.83 -11.41
C GLN A 9 -18.96 5.05 -10.14
N ILE A 10 -20.22 4.62 -10.00
CA ILE A 10 -20.68 3.77 -8.91
C ILE A 10 -21.39 2.55 -9.51
N VAL A 11 -20.98 1.36 -9.09
CA VAL A 11 -21.56 0.08 -9.47
C VAL A 11 -22.12 -0.55 -8.21
N PHE A 12 -23.43 -0.72 -8.15
CA PHE A 12 -24.12 -1.35 -7.03
C PHE A 12 -24.44 -2.80 -7.40
N PHE A 13 -23.73 -3.75 -6.81
CA PHE A 13 -24.03 -5.17 -6.97
C PHE A 13 -25.10 -5.59 -5.94
N SER A 14 -26.30 -5.93 -6.42
CA SER A 14 -27.41 -6.39 -5.60
C SER A 14 -27.92 -7.76 -6.01
N ILE A 15 -27.99 -8.70 -5.07
CA ILE A 15 -28.63 -10.01 -5.28
C ILE A 15 -30.14 -9.93 -5.03
N ASP A 16 -30.57 -8.97 -4.19
CA ASP A 16 -31.96 -8.72 -3.87
C ASP A 16 -32.24 -7.21 -3.91
N THR A 17 -32.74 -6.76 -5.06
CA THR A 17 -33.04 -5.36 -5.31
C THR A 17 -34.21 -4.84 -4.46
N GLU A 18 -35.07 -5.70 -3.93
CA GLU A 18 -36.17 -5.28 -3.06
C GLU A 18 -35.63 -4.90 -1.68
N ILE A 19 -34.75 -5.72 -1.11
CA ILE A 19 -34.06 -5.43 0.16
C ILE A 19 -33.21 -4.16 0.04
N ASP A 20 -32.50 -4.00 -1.07
CA ASP A 20 -31.57 -2.89 -1.27
C ASP A 20 -32.22 -1.63 -1.88
N SER A 21 -33.54 -1.67 -2.15
CA SER A 21 -34.29 -0.62 -2.86
C SER A 21 -34.10 0.78 -2.27
N LEU A 22 -34.10 0.90 -0.94
CA LEU A 22 -33.92 2.17 -0.24
C LEU A 22 -32.53 2.78 -0.49
N LEU A 23 -31.47 1.95 -0.49
CA LEU A 23 -30.10 2.41 -0.77
C LEU A 23 -29.94 2.78 -2.24
N ILE A 24 -30.46 1.94 -3.14
CA ILE A 24 -30.44 2.20 -4.58
C ILE A 24 -31.14 3.52 -4.89
N GLN A 25 -32.33 3.76 -4.32
CA GLN A 25 -33.07 5.01 -4.49
C GLN A 25 -32.29 6.21 -3.94
N THR A 26 -31.71 6.09 -2.74
CA THR A 26 -30.93 7.15 -2.10
C THR A 26 -29.71 7.53 -2.94
N LEU A 27 -28.98 6.54 -3.45
CA LEU A 27 -27.81 6.77 -4.27
C LEU A 27 -28.18 7.33 -5.65
N THR A 28 -29.24 6.84 -6.27
CA THR A 28 -29.70 7.34 -7.59
C THR A 28 -30.20 8.78 -7.51
N GLN A 29 -30.72 9.22 -6.36
CA GLN A 29 -31.08 10.62 -6.14
C GLN A 29 -29.86 11.54 -6.00
N HIS A 30 -28.73 11.03 -5.50
CA HIS A 30 -27.54 11.82 -5.20
C HIS A 30 -26.46 11.77 -6.30
N PHE A 31 -26.34 10.63 -6.99
CA PHE A 31 -25.33 10.39 -8.01
C PHE A 31 -25.99 10.19 -9.37
N SER A 32 -25.54 10.94 -10.38
CA SER A 32 -26.05 10.85 -11.74
C SER A 32 -25.61 9.59 -12.50
N ASN A 33 -24.55 8.92 -12.03
CA ASN A 33 -23.84 7.88 -12.76
C ASN A 33 -23.69 6.60 -11.92
N ILE A 34 -24.81 6.05 -11.45
CA ILE A 34 -24.90 4.75 -10.77
C ILE A 34 -25.45 3.67 -11.72
N VAL A 35 -24.86 2.47 -11.69
CA VAL A 35 -25.39 1.29 -12.36
C VAL A 35 -25.63 0.21 -11.33
N VAL A 36 -26.83 -0.37 -11.34
CA VAL A 36 -27.17 -1.54 -10.53
C VAL A 36 -26.94 -2.79 -11.37
N VAL A 37 -26.23 -3.77 -10.80
CA VAL A 37 -25.91 -5.05 -11.44
C VAL A 37 -26.30 -6.18 -10.50
N ASP A 38 -26.75 -7.30 -11.06
CA ASP A 38 -27.19 -8.49 -10.30
C ASP A 38 -26.37 -9.75 -10.63
N ASN A 39 -25.41 -9.62 -11.56
CA ASN A 39 -24.65 -10.75 -12.07
C ASN A 39 -23.17 -10.41 -12.28
N LEU A 40 -22.33 -11.43 -12.19
CA LEU A 40 -20.87 -11.30 -12.29
C LEU A 40 -20.40 -10.81 -13.66
N LYS A 41 -21.13 -11.14 -14.74
CA LYS A 41 -20.73 -10.71 -16.09
C LYS A 41 -20.77 -9.19 -16.21
N ASP A 42 -21.76 -8.54 -15.60
CA ASP A 42 -21.85 -7.09 -15.57
C ASP A 42 -20.79 -6.45 -14.68
N VAL A 43 -20.46 -7.06 -13.53
CA VAL A 43 -19.31 -6.61 -12.71
C VAL A 43 -18.01 -6.66 -13.52
N CYS A 44 -17.74 -7.76 -14.22
CA CYS A 44 -16.57 -7.90 -15.10
C CYS A 44 -16.54 -6.83 -16.20
N ARG A 45 -17.69 -6.54 -16.84
CA ARG A 45 -17.78 -5.48 -17.86
C ARG A 45 -17.44 -4.10 -17.28
N GLN A 46 -17.84 -3.83 -16.04
CA GLN A 46 -17.53 -2.57 -15.37
C GLN A 46 -16.05 -2.47 -14.97
N LEU A 47 -15.42 -3.59 -14.58
CA LEU A 47 -13.99 -3.65 -14.25
C LEU A 47 -13.10 -3.37 -15.47
N VAL A 48 -13.45 -3.88 -16.65
CA VAL A 48 -12.65 -3.68 -17.89
C VAL A 48 -12.87 -2.27 -18.50
N ASN A 49 -13.90 -1.55 -18.06
CA ASN A 49 -14.13 -0.17 -18.51
C ASN A 49 -13.12 0.77 -17.83
N LYS A 50 -12.34 1.54 -18.58
CA LYS A 50 -11.18 2.32 -18.10
C LYS A 50 -11.40 3.36 -17.00
N ALA A 51 -12.62 3.79 -16.72
CA ALA A 51 -12.80 4.87 -15.75
C ALA A 51 -12.84 4.40 -14.31
N ALA A 52 -12.43 5.27 -13.41
CA ALA A 52 -12.41 5.00 -11.99
C ALA A 52 -13.82 4.76 -11.42
N LYS A 53 -13.95 3.76 -10.54
CA LYS A 53 -15.25 3.30 -10.03
C LYS A 53 -15.24 2.93 -8.55
N ILE A 54 -16.42 2.98 -7.95
CA ILE A 54 -16.73 2.36 -6.66
C ILE A 54 -17.63 1.16 -6.90
N PHE A 55 -17.28 0.00 -6.35
CA PHE A 55 -18.12 -1.19 -6.30
C PHE A 55 -18.75 -1.32 -4.92
N LEU A 56 -20.07 -1.16 -4.84
CA LEU A 56 -20.85 -1.44 -3.64
C LEU A 56 -21.31 -2.89 -3.71
N MET A 57 -20.75 -3.73 -2.84
CA MET A 57 -20.99 -5.17 -2.84
C MET A 57 -21.96 -5.54 -1.73
N THR A 58 -22.96 -6.34 -2.07
CA THR A 58 -23.99 -6.81 -1.15
C THR A 58 -23.90 -8.32 -0.97
N GLY A 59 -24.13 -8.81 0.25
CA GLY A 59 -24.31 -10.24 0.51
C GLY A 59 -24.78 -10.56 1.92
N GLU A 60 -25.35 -11.75 2.14
CA GLU A 60 -25.83 -12.19 3.46
C GLU A 60 -24.72 -12.24 4.52
N THR A 61 -23.49 -12.51 4.08
CA THR A 61 -22.27 -12.51 4.90
C THR A 61 -21.19 -11.70 4.19
N LEU A 62 -20.16 -11.28 4.93
CA LEU A 62 -19.03 -10.58 4.34
C LEU A 62 -18.31 -11.44 3.27
N PRO A 63 -18.00 -12.73 3.50
CA PRO A 63 -17.43 -13.58 2.45
C PRO A 63 -18.31 -13.71 1.21
N ASN A 64 -19.64 -13.81 1.37
CA ASN A 64 -20.56 -13.88 0.23
C ASN A 64 -20.58 -12.59 -0.58
N SER A 65 -20.54 -11.44 0.12
CA SER A 65 -20.45 -10.12 -0.50
C SER A 65 -19.17 -9.98 -1.35
N LEU A 66 -18.03 -10.41 -0.80
CA LEU A 66 -16.72 -10.24 -1.44
C LEU A 66 -16.38 -11.31 -2.47
N ALA A 67 -16.90 -12.53 -2.34
CA ALA A 67 -16.64 -13.62 -3.28
C ALA A 67 -17.01 -13.22 -4.71
N ASN A 68 -18.11 -12.50 -4.90
CA ASN A 68 -18.55 -12.04 -6.22
C ASN A 68 -17.59 -11.02 -6.83
N TYR A 69 -17.07 -10.11 -6.02
CA TYR A 69 -16.09 -9.13 -6.46
C TYR A 69 -14.76 -9.78 -6.85
N TYR A 70 -14.16 -10.58 -5.96
CA TYR A 70 -12.87 -11.21 -6.22
C TYR A 70 -12.90 -12.23 -7.35
N ARG A 71 -13.99 -13.01 -7.48
CA ARG A 71 -14.18 -13.88 -8.66
C ARG A 71 -14.27 -13.09 -9.95
N SER A 72 -14.85 -11.89 -9.90
CA SER A 72 -14.90 -11.02 -11.08
C SER A 72 -13.52 -10.47 -11.43
N LEU A 73 -12.71 -10.09 -10.42
CA LEU A 73 -11.31 -9.71 -10.62
C LEU A 73 -10.48 -10.83 -11.25
N ASP A 74 -10.58 -12.05 -10.70
CA ASP A 74 -9.88 -13.22 -11.25
C ASP A 74 -10.30 -13.50 -12.70
N ALA A 75 -11.58 -13.35 -13.02
CA ALA A 75 -12.12 -13.58 -14.36
C ALA A 75 -11.61 -12.56 -15.39
N VAL A 76 -11.15 -11.39 -14.97
CA VAL A 76 -10.63 -10.33 -15.85
C VAL A 76 -9.12 -10.09 -15.67
N ALA A 77 -8.40 -11.00 -15.00
CA ALA A 77 -6.98 -10.82 -14.67
C ALA A 77 -6.04 -10.61 -15.87
N GLU A 78 -6.45 -11.04 -17.08
CA GLU A 78 -5.70 -10.84 -18.32
C GLU A 78 -5.98 -9.49 -19.01
N PHE A 79 -6.94 -8.71 -18.52
CA PHE A 79 -7.33 -7.41 -19.07
C PHE A 79 -6.78 -6.25 -18.23
N ASP A 80 -6.62 -5.09 -18.88
CA ASP A 80 -6.39 -3.83 -18.19
C ASP A 80 -7.69 -3.39 -17.49
N ILE A 81 -7.69 -3.41 -16.16
CA ILE A 81 -8.86 -3.07 -15.34
C ILE A 81 -8.79 -1.61 -14.86
N CYS A 82 -9.94 -1.00 -14.57
CA CYS A 82 -9.95 0.34 -13.98
C CYS A 82 -9.34 0.38 -12.59
N GLU A 83 -8.87 1.56 -12.20
CA GLU A 83 -8.70 1.90 -10.79
C GLU A 83 -10.06 1.91 -10.10
N HIS A 84 -10.19 1.28 -8.94
CA HIS A 84 -11.48 1.19 -8.26
C HIS A 84 -11.35 0.97 -6.77
N ARG A 85 -12.45 1.26 -6.06
CA ARG A 85 -12.64 1.00 -4.63
C ARG A 85 -13.80 0.04 -4.42
N VAL A 86 -13.73 -0.79 -3.39
CA VAL A 86 -14.79 -1.73 -3.02
C VAL A 86 -15.31 -1.44 -1.62
N VAL A 87 -16.63 -1.33 -1.50
CA VAL A 87 -17.34 -1.11 -0.24
C VAL A 87 -18.27 -2.29 0.00
N SER A 88 -18.19 -2.90 1.18
CA SER A 88 -19.09 -3.99 1.54
C SER A 88 -20.29 -3.50 2.35
N LEU A 89 -21.50 -3.82 1.88
CA LEU A 89 -22.77 -3.60 2.57
C LEU A 89 -23.12 -4.86 3.37
N ILE A 90 -23.02 -4.75 4.70
CA ILE A 90 -23.00 -5.91 5.60
C ILE A 90 -24.21 -5.92 6.55
N PRO A 91 -24.60 -7.10 7.08
CA PRO A 91 -25.44 -7.17 8.25
C PRO A 91 -24.68 -6.74 9.51
N ARG A 92 -25.42 -6.28 10.52
CA ARG A 92 -24.86 -5.84 11.81
C ARG A 92 -23.97 -6.88 12.48
N GLN A 93 -24.30 -8.16 12.33
CA GLN A 93 -23.56 -9.28 12.93
C GLN A 93 -22.14 -9.43 12.36
N ALA A 94 -21.89 -8.93 11.15
CA ALA A 94 -20.60 -9.02 10.46
C ALA A 94 -19.72 -7.77 10.65
N GLU A 95 -20.11 -6.81 11.50
CA GLU A 95 -19.38 -5.55 11.71
C GLU A 95 -17.92 -5.77 12.14
N SER A 96 -17.68 -6.69 13.08
CA SER A 96 -16.32 -6.99 13.55
C SER A 96 -15.45 -7.58 12.43
N GLU A 97 -16.01 -8.48 11.64
CA GLU A 97 -15.30 -9.11 10.52
C GLU A 97 -15.00 -8.10 9.42
N ALA A 98 -15.95 -7.20 9.14
CA ALA A 98 -15.78 -6.15 8.14
C ALA A 98 -14.78 -5.09 8.59
N TYR A 99 -14.74 -4.75 9.88
CA TYR A 99 -13.70 -3.90 10.44
C TYR A 99 -12.31 -4.51 10.24
N ASP A 100 -12.16 -5.81 10.51
CA ASP A 100 -10.90 -6.51 10.27
C ASP A 100 -10.57 -6.56 8.77
N ALA A 101 -11.53 -6.80 7.89
CA ALA A 101 -11.32 -6.77 6.44
C ALA A 101 -10.86 -5.39 5.95
N TYR A 102 -11.48 -4.31 6.41
CA TYR A 102 -11.07 -2.93 6.11
C TYR A 102 -9.66 -2.64 6.61
N LYS A 103 -9.38 -2.95 7.88
CA LYS A 103 -8.08 -2.72 8.50
C LYS A 103 -6.94 -3.47 7.83
N ASN A 104 -7.22 -4.63 7.22
CA ASN A 104 -6.25 -5.43 6.49
C ASN A 104 -6.24 -5.15 4.98
N GLY A 105 -6.97 -4.14 4.49
CA GLY A 105 -6.97 -3.73 3.08
C GLY A 105 -7.67 -4.72 2.13
N VAL A 106 -8.53 -5.59 2.66
CA VAL A 106 -9.38 -6.48 1.86
C VAL A 106 -10.51 -5.67 1.21
N ILE A 107 -10.99 -4.64 1.89
CA ILE A 107 -12.00 -3.70 1.38
C ILE A 107 -11.56 -2.27 1.66
N ASP A 108 -12.09 -1.33 0.87
CA ASP A 108 -11.77 0.10 1.03
C ASP A 108 -12.70 0.80 2.03
N ASP A 109 -13.93 0.33 2.22
CA ASP A 109 -14.80 0.74 3.32
C ASP A 109 -15.92 -0.31 3.55
N TYR A 110 -16.74 -0.14 4.59
CA TYR A 110 -17.94 -0.94 4.81
C TYR A 110 -19.06 -0.11 5.44
N MET A 111 -20.29 -0.59 5.28
CA MET A 111 -21.46 -0.01 5.96
C MET A 111 -22.39 -1.10 6.46
N VAL A 112 -22.81 -1.00 7.72
CA VAL A 112 -23.93 -1.79 8.25
C VAL A 112 -25.21 -1.33 7.56
N ALA A 113 -25.69 -2.14 6.63
CA ALA A 113 -26.81 -1.83 5.74
C ALA A 113 -28.04 -2.70 6.01
N ARG A 114 -27.95 -3.67 6.92
CA ARG A 114 -29.05 -4.59 7.22
C ARG A 114 -29.36 -4.64 8.72
N PRO A 115 -30.41 -3.93 9.18
CA PRO A 115 -31.18 -2.91 8.44
C PRO A 115 -30.42 -1.56 8.32
N VAL A 116 -30.82 -0.71 7.35
CA VAL A 116 -30.20 0.62 7.13
C VAL A 116 -30.73 1.63 8.15
N TYR A 117 -29.84 2.19 8.97
CA TYR A 117 -30.18 3.28 9.91
C TYR A 117 -29.64 4.65 9.48
N GLU A 118 -28.59 4.69 8.65
CA GLU A 118 -27.83 5.91 8.34
C GLU A 118 -27.73 6.16 6.83
N LEU A 119 -28.82 6.65 6.21
CA LEU A 119 -28.89 6.82 4.75
C LEU A 119 -27.85 7.78 4.16
N HIS A 120 -27.43 8.80 4.91
CA HIS A 120 -26.41 9.74 4.42
C HIS A 120 -24.99 9.16 4.52
N ARG A 121 -24.76 8.09 5.29
CA ARG A 121 -23.41 7.52 5.46
C ARG A 121 -22.89 6.93 4.15
N ILE A 122 -23.73 6.21 3.39
CA ILE A 122 -23.31 5.64 2.11
C ILE A 122 -22.96 6.72 1.09
N ILE A 123 -23.65 7.87 1.13
CA ILE A 123 -23.34 9.02 0.28
C ILE A 123 -21.95 9.54 0.62
N LEU A 124 -21.67 9.79 1.91
CA LEU A 124 -20.36 10.26 2.37
C LEU A 124 -19.22 9.31 1.99
N ILE A 125 -19.43 8.00 2.17
CA ILE A 125 -18.45 6.97 1.76
C ILE A 125 -18.15 7.10 0.27
N CYS A 126 -19.20 7.16 -0.57
CA CYS A 126 -19.02 7.26 -2.01
C CYS A 126 -18.33 8.56 -2.42
N GLU A 127 -18.71 9.71 -1.86
CA GLU A 127 -18.06 10.99 -2.16
C GLU A 127 -16.58 10.98 -1.80
N HIS A 128 -16.22 10.47 -0.62
CA HIS A 128 -14.83 10.39 -0.17
C HIS A 128 -14.00 9.50 -1.09
N LEU A 129 -14.47 8.29 -1.38
CA LEU A 129 -13.75 7.34 -2.23
C LEU A 129 -13.64 7.83 -3.69
N LEU A 130 -14.65 8.54 -4.21
CA LEU A 130 -14.56 9.16 -5.55
C LEU A 130 -13.49 10.26 -5.57
N ILE A 131 -13.42 11.10 -4.53
CA ILE A 131 -12.38 12.13 -4.40
C ILE A 131 -10.98 11.49 -4.34
N GLU A 132 -10.81 10.39 -3.58
CA GLU A 132 -9.55 9.65 -3.53
C GLU A 132 -9.13 9.08 -4.89
N LEU A 133 -10.10 8.62 -5.69
CA LEU A 133 -9.89 8.17 -7.06
C LEU A 133 -9.67 9.33 -8.06
N GLY A 134 -9.59 10.58 -7.60
CA GLY A 134 -9.42 11.76 -8.44
C GLY A 134 -10.65 12.11 -9.30
N VAL A 135 -11.81 11.56 -8.97
CA VAL A 135 -13.07 11.84 -9.67
C VAL A 135 -13.64 13.16 -9.16
N VAL A 136 -13.92 14.10 -10.07
CA VAL A 136 -14.58 15.36 -9.72
C VAL A 136 -16.04 15.07 -9.36
N VAL A 137 -16.30 14.97 -8.06
CA VAL A 137 -17.66 14.99 -7.53
C VAL A 137 -18.10 16.44 -7.53
N ASN A 138 -18.99 16.82 -8.46
CA ASN A 138 -19.69 18.10 -8.34
C ASN A 138 -20.58 18.01 -7.10
N PRO A 139 -20.33 18.79 -6.03
CA PRO A 139 -21.23 18.81 -4.90
C PRO A 139 -22.60 19.22 -5.43
N HIS A 140 -23.57 18.30 -5.40
CA HIS A 140 -24.91 18.63 -5.86
C HIS A 140 -25.40 19.88 -5.11
N LYS A 141 -26.04 20.78 -5.85
CA LYS A 141 -26.59 22.10 -5.46
C LYS A 141 -27.57 22.11 -4.27
N GLN A 142 -27.71 21.00 -3.56
CA GLN A 142 -28.48 20.86 -2.33
C GLN A 142 -27.57 20.70 -1.10
N GLY A 143 -26.49 21.48 -1.04
CA GLY A 143 -26.10 22.04 0.23
C GLY A 143 -27.32 22.81 0.77
N LYS A 144 -28.24 22.13 1.47
CA LYS A 144 -29.05 22.81 2.48
C LYS A 144 -28.02 23.44 3.38
N ASN A 145 -27.76 24.72 3.12
CA ASN A 145 -26.85 25.54 3.88
C ASN A 145 -27.12 25.21 5.35
N PHE A 146 -26.22 24.47 6.01
CA PHE A 146 -26.21 24.43 7.47
C PHE A 146 -26.27 25.88 8.00
N VAL A 147 -25.66 26.80 7.24
CA VAL A 147 -25.74 28.25 7.38
C VAL A 147 -27.17 28.83 7.41
N LYS A 148 -28.16 28.27 6.71
CA LYS A 148 -29.58 28.69 6.83
C LYS A 148 -30.22 28.23 8.14
N HIS A 149 -29.69 27.17 8.75
CA HIS A 149 -30.08 26.73 10.09
C HIS A 149 -29.26 27.41 11.20
N LEU A 150 -28.14 28.07 10.87
CA LEU A 150 -27.36 28.85 11.83
C LEU A 150 -28.17 30.01 12.42
N GLU A 151 -29.13 30.57 11.67
CA GLU A 151 -30.02 31.64 12.14
C GLU A 151 -30.84 31.25 13.39
N GLN A 152 -30.98 29.95 13.68
CA GLN A 152 -31.68 29.43 14.87
C GLN A 152 -30.83 29.44 16.14
N TYR A 153 -29.52 29.67 16.02
CA TYR A 153 -28.59 29.66 17.14
C TYR A 153 -28.31 31.08 17.66
N PRO A 154 -27.88 31.24 18.92
CA PRO A 154 -27.41 32.52 19.46
C PRO A 154 -26.30 33.17 18.61
N GLN A 155 -26.27 34.50 18.53
CA GLN A 155 -25.37 35.25 17.64
C GLN A 155 -23.88 34.98 17.88
N ASP A 156 -23.48 34.85 19.14
CA ASP A 156 -22.12 34.48 19.58
C ASP A 156 -21.70 33.10 19.08
N MET A 157 -22.63 32.15 19.06
CA MET A 157 -22.42 30.81 18.52
C MET A 157 -22.31 30.83 16.99
N GLN A 158 -23.16 31.61 16.31
CA GLN A 158 -23.06 31.78 14.86
C GLN A 158 -21.71 32.37 14.44
N GLU A 159 -21.25 33.40 15.15
CA GLU A 159 -19.96 34.03 14.92
C GLU A 159 -18.81 33.04 15.17
N SER A 160 -18.86 32.28 16.27
CA SER A 160 -17.86 31.26 16.59
C SER A 160 -17.80 30.14 15.54
N LEU A 161 -18.96 29.65 15.07
CA LEU A 161 -19.04 28.62 14.04
C LEU A 161 -18.53 29.12 12.70
N LYS A 162 -18.85 30.37 12.33
CA LYS A 162 -18.35 31.01 11.11
C LYS A 162 -16.82 31.17 11.17
N ASN A 163 -16.30 31.78 12.25
CA ASN A 163 -14.87 31.97 12.44
C ASN A 163 -14.11 30.64 12.46
N GLY A 164 -14.68 29.61 13.10
CA GLY A 164 -14.11 28.27 13.13
C GLY A 164 -14.08 27.60 11.75
N ALA A 165 -15.15 27.76 10.95
CA ALA A 165 -15.21 27.24 9.58
C ALA A 165 -14.21 27.96 8.66
N ASP A 166 -14.14 29.28 8.71
CA ASP A 166 -13.19 30.11 7.96
C ASP A 166 -11.75 29.71 8.30
N ARG A 167 -11.44 29.55 9.60
CA ARG A 167 -10.12 29.10 10.06
C ARG A 167 -9.76 27.70 9.56
N LYS A 168 -10.71 26.76 9.54
CA LYS A 168 -10.48 25.41 8.96
C LYS A 168 -10.21 25.48 7.46
N ALA A 169 -10.94 26.32 6.74
CA ALA A 169 -10.73 26.53 5.30
C ALA A 169 -9.34 27.15 5.03
N ASP A 170 -8.95 28.16 5.80
CA ASP A 170 -7.62 28.78 5.70
C ASP A 170 -6.49 27.79 5.99
N MET A 171 -6.64 26.95 7.03
CA MET A 171 -5.68 25.90 7.34
C MET A 171 -5.54 24.89 6.20
N ARG A 172 -6.65 24.49 5.57
CA ARG A 172 -6.64 23.59 4.40
C ARG A 172 -5.92 24.23 3.21
N LEU A 173 -6.25 25.47 2.88
CA LEU A 173 -5.61 26.20 1.78
C LEU A 173 -4.11 26.43 2.03
N ALA A 174 -3.72 26.72 3.27
CA ALA A 174 -2.32 26.86 3.64
C ALA A 174 -1.55 25.54 3.49
N PHE A 175 -2.16 24.41 3.87
CA PHE A 175 -1.59 23.09 3.64
C PHE A 175 -1.46 22.78 2.15
N GLU A 176 -2.51 22.99 1.35
CA GLU A 176 -2.49 22.76 -0.10
C GLU A 176 -1.44 23.63 -0.81
N ARG A 177 -1.29 24.90 -0.42
CA ARG A 177 -0.19 25.76 -0.89
C ARG A 177 1.17 25.19 -0.53
N SER A 178 1.32 24.66 0.69
CA SER A 178 2.58 24.04 1.12
C SER A 178 2.93 22.83 0.24
N ILE A 179 1.95 22.01 -0.18
CA ILE A 179 2.16 20.92 -1.14
C ILE A 179 2.69 21.44 -2.47
N VAL A 180 2.03 22.45 -3.05
CA VAL A 180 2.44 23.04 -4.33
C VAL A 180 3.82 23.68 -4.25
N ASP A 181 4.14 24.35 -3.14
CA ASP A 181 5.43 24.99 -2.94
C ASP A 181 6.56 23.96 -2.82
N ILE A 182 6.31 22.82 -2.16
CA ILE A 182 7.28 21.71 -2.14
C ILE A 182 7.43 21.10 -3.54
N ASP A 183 6.33 20.87 -4.26
CA ASP A 183 6.39 20.28 -5.60
C ASP A 183 7.23 21.14 -6.55
N LYS A 184 7.03 22.46 -6.54
CA LYS A 184 7.87 23.42 -7.27
C LYS A 184 9.33 23.44 -6.80
N ALA A 185 9.57 23.28 -5.50
CA ALA A 185 10.93 23.22 -4.97
C ALA A 185 11.66 21.94 -5.43
N LEU A 186 10.93 20.82 -5.55
CA LEU A 186 11.44 19.58 -6.11
C LEU A 186 11.73 19.74 -7.62
N ASP A 187 10.83 20.35 -8.40
CA ASP A 187 11.11 20.64 -9.82
C ASP A 187 12.38 21.44 -10.03
N ARG A 188 12.56 22.53 -9.27
CA ARG A 188 13.77 23.36 -9.35
C ARG A 188 15.02 22.56 -9.01
N ALA A 189 14.96 21.73 -7.96
CA ALA A 189 16.06 20.86 -7.61
C ALA A 189 16.38 19.84 -8.73
N ALA A 190 15.36 19.34 -9.43
CA ALA A 190 15.54 18.45 -10.59
C ALA A 190 16.26 19.15 -11.74
N GLU A 191 15.85 20.37 -12.05
CA GLU A 191 16.47 21.21 -13.08
C GLU A 191 17.93 21.54 -12.74
N ASP A 192 18.21 21.92 -11.49
CA ASP A 192 19.56 22.27 -11.05
C ASP A 192 20.52 21.06 -11.10
N ILE A 193 20.03 19.85 -10.77
CA ILE A 193 20.78 18.59 -10.88
C ILE A 193 21.10 18.28 -12.36
N GLN A 194 20.12 18.42 -13.26
CA GLN A 194 20.33 18.21 -14.70
C GLN A 194 21.33 19.20 -15.30
N ASN A 195 21.40 20.41 -14.75
CA ASN A 195 22.34 21.46 -15.17
C ASN A 195 23.72 21.38 -14.49
N ASN A 196 24.03 20.27 -13.80
CA ASN A 196 25.33 20.02 -13.13
C ASN A 196 25.72 21.09 -12.09
N GLN A 197 24.74 21.77 -11.49
CA GLN A 197 24.97 22.73 -10.42
C GLN A 197 24.91 22.04 -9.04
N SER A 198 25.69 22.53 -8.08
CA SER A 198 25.70 21.99 -6.72
C SER A 198 24.38 22.33 -6.01
N VAL A 199 23.49 21.35 -5.86
CA VAL A 199 22.21 21.56 -5.18
C VAL A 199 22.40 21.47 -3.67
N LYS A 200 22.17 22.59 -2.97
CA LYS A 200 21.93 22.59 -1.52
C LYS A 200 20.45 22.30 -1.27
N LEU A 201 20.08 21.02 -1.29
CA LEU A 201 18.74 20.62 -0.88
C LEU A 201 18.64 20.78 0.65
N ASP A 202 17.74 21.65 1.13
CA ASP A 202 17.47 21.79 2.57
C ASP A 202 16.63 20.59 3.05
N LEU A 203 17.37 19.50 3.31
CA LEU A 203 16.84 18.22 3.76
C LEU A 203 16.04 18.34 5.07
N GLU A 204 16.34 19.33 5.91
CA GLU A 204 15.63 19.54 7.18
C GLU A 204 14.24 20.12 6.93
N LYS A 205 14.12 21.09 6.04
CA LYS A 205 12.81 21.63 5.64
C LYS A 205 11.94 20.58 4.96
N LEU A 206 12.53 19.77 4.08
CA LEU A 206 11.84 18.65 3.42
C LEU A 206 11.35 17.60 4.42
N LYS A 207 12.21 17.18 5.36
CA LYS A 207 11.85 16.26 6.44
C LYS A 207 10.78 16.83 7.35
N GLN A 208 10.86 18.10 7.72
CA GLN A 208 9.84 18.76 8.52
C GLN A 208 8.49 18.73 7.79
N THR A 209 8.43 19.08 6.50
CA THR A 209 7.17 19.07 5.77
C THR A 209 6.63 17.67 5.51
N LEU A 210 7.49 16.68 5.25
CA LEU A 210 7.13 15.26 5.23
C LEU A 210 6.63 14.76 6.60
N SER A 211 7.18 15.27 7.70
CA SER A 211 6.73 14.91 9.05
C SER A 211 5.37 15.50 9.43
N TYR A 212 4.96 16.61 8.79
CA TYR A 212 3.61 17.15 8.90
C TYR A 212 2.58 16.31 8.15
N ILE A 213 3.01 15.46 7.21
CA ILE A 213 2.18 14.46 6.53
C ILE A 213 2.07 13.23 7.45
N ARG A 214 1.44 13.44 8.59
CA ARG A 214 1.00 12.39 9.52
C ARG A 214 -0.51 12.32 9.47
N SER A 215 -1.04 11.63 8.47
CA SER A 215 -2.39 11.12 8.53
C SER A 215 -2.49 9.98 7.54
N ASP A 216 -3.23 8.93 7.91
CA ASP A 216 -3.59 7.79 7.06
C ASP A 216 -4.54 8.19 5.90
N GLU A 217 -4.58 9.47 5.56
CA GLU A 217 -5.33 10.09 4.47
C GLU A 217 -4.33 10.57 3.41
N ILE A 218 -3.83 9.62 2.64
CA ILE A 218 -2.87 9.91 1.59
C ILE A 218 -3.63 10.46 0.37
N ARG A 219 -3.66 11.79 0.19
CA ARG A 219 -4.07 12.39 -1.09
C ARG A 219 -3.14 11.94 -2.23
N PRO A 220 -3.64 11.67 -3.46
CA PRO A 220 -2.80 11.29 -4.61
C PRO A 220 -1.63 12.26 -4.88
N GLU A 221 -1.82 13.55 -4.62
CA GLU A 221 -0.81 14.61 -4.76
C GLU A 221 0.39 14.41 -3.81
N LEU A 222 0.14 13.88 -2.61
CA LEU A 222 1.18 13.57 -1.62
C LEU A 222 2.05 12.38 -2.04
N ILE A 223 1.45 11.38 -2.72
CA ILE A 223 2.16 10.22 -3.27
C ILE A 223 3.09 10.66 -4.40
N GLN A 224 2.58 11.48 -5.32
CA GLN A 224 3.36 12.02 -6.44
C GLN A 224 4.55 12.84 -5.92
N LEU A 225 4.30 13.70 -4.93
CA LEU A 225 5.32 14.53 -4.31
C LEU A 225 6.38 13.70 -3.56
N GLN A 226 5.98 12.65 -2.85
CA GLN A 226 6.92 11.70 -2.25
C GLN A 226 7.75 10.96 -3.30
N SER A 227 7.14 10.47 -4.38
CA SER A 227 7.84 9.78 -5.46
C SER A 227 8.89 10.70 -6.10
N LYS A 228 8.51 11.94 -6.39
CA LYS A 228 9.37 12.96 -6.98
C LYS A 228 10.54 13.33 -6.06
N ALA A 229 10.29 13.47 -4.76
CA ALA A 229 11.33 13.69 -3.76
C ALA A 229 12.32 12.52 -3.67
N LEU A 230 11.82 11.28 -3.74
CA LEU A 230 12.63 10.07 -3.74
C LEU A 230 13.53 9.97 -4.99
N ASP A 231 12.99 10.28 -6.17
CA ASP A 231 13.75 10.25 -7.42
C ASP A 231 14.88 11.29 -7.41
N LEU A 232 14.66 12.47 -6.83
CA LEU A 232 15.68 13.51 -6.71
C LEU A 232 16.81 13.15 -5.76
N LEU A 233 16.46 12.51 -4.64
CA LEU A 233 17.45 11.96 -3.71
C LEU A 233 18.30 10.90 -4.42
N GLN A 234 17.74 10.07 -5.28
CA GLN A 234 18.51 9.10 -6.07
C GLN A 234 19.46 9.76 -7.07
N GLN A 235 19.01 10.81 -7.77
CA GLN A 235 19.84 11.50 -8.77
C GLN A 235 21.03 12.25 -8.15
N THR A 236 20.82 12.90 -7.00
CA THR A 236 21.88 13.60 -6.26
C THR A 236 22.95 12.64 -5.74
N ILE A 237 22.55 11.41 -5.37
CA ILE A 237 23.46 10.37 -4.88
C ILE A 237 24.21 9.67 -6.03
N GLY A 238 23.64 9.60 -7.23
CA GLY A 238 24.32 9.06 -8.42
C GLY A 238 25.56 9.87 -8.84
N LEU A 239 25.51 11.20 -8.68
CA LEU A 239 26.59 12.12 -9.05
C LEU A 239 27.81 12.09 -8.10
N SER A 240 27.72 11.41 -6.95
CA SER A 240 28.79 11.33 -5.95
C SER A 240 29.57 10.00 -5.97
N SER A 241 29.41 9.17 -7.01
CA SER A 241 30.04 7.84 -7.13
C SER A 241 30.90 7.65 -8.39
N SER A 242 31.58 8.71 -8.85
CA SER A 242 32.59 8.62 -9.92
C SER A 242 34.00 8.96 -9.41
N GLU A 243 34.60 8.04 -8.65
CA GLU A 243 36.06 7.89 -8.54
C GLU A 243 36.41 6.39 -8.56
N SER A 244 37.03 5.97 -9.66
CA SER A 244 37.67 4.65 -9.85
C SER A 244 39.02 4.60 -9.11
N PRO A 245 39.54 3.39 -8.77
CA PRO A 245 40.49 2.77 -9.70
C PRO A 245 40.42 1.23 -9.80
N ASP A 246 40.64 0.77 -11.03
CA ASP A 246 41.39 -0.42 -11.50
C ASP A 246 41.37 -1.74 -10.71
N VAL A 247 41.06 -2.85 -11.42
CA VAL A 247 42.01 -3.94 -11.76
C VAL A 247 41.27 -5.09 -12.49
N ASP A 248 41.73 -5.28 -13.73
CA ASP A 248 41.90 -6.50 -14.54
C ASP A 248 40.75 -7.32 -15.17
N ASN A 249 40.98 -7.54 -16.47
CA ASN A 249 40.31 -8.34 -17.48
C ASN A 249 40.16 -9.82 -17.11
N SER A 250 39.07 -10.46 -17.58
CA SER A 250 39.16 -11.45 -18.67
C SER A 250 37.78 -11.96 -19.14
N LEU A 251 37.56 -11.69 -20.43
CA LEU A 251 36.77 -12.38 -21.47
C LEU A 251 36.04 -13.69 -21.11
N GLU A 252 34.77 -13.80 -21.53
CA GLU A 252 34.41 -14.65 -22.68
C GLU A 252 32.98 -14.40 -23.19
N THR A 253 32.89 -14.51 -24.51
CA THR A 253 31.83 -14.22 -25.47
C THR A 253 30.69 -15.25 -25.47
N GLY A 254 29.45 -14.82 -25.78
CA GLY A 254 28.44 -15.77 -26.27
C GLY A 254 26.97 -15.32 -26.33
N VAL A 255 26.62 -14.64 -27.43
CA VAL A 255 25.33 -14.66 -28.18
C VAL A 255 24.03 -14.13 -27.51
N ALA A 256 23.39 -13.20 -28.23
CA ALA A 256 22.11 -12.57 -27.94
C ALA A 256 20.89 -13.46 -28.29
N PRO A 257 19.69 -13.21 -27.72
CA PRO A 257 18.57 -14.15 -27.73
C PRO A 257 17.71 -14.04 -29.01
N GLU A 258 17.21 -15.19 -29.49
CA GLU A 258 16.04 -15.24 -30.36
C GLU A 258 14.75 -15.15 -29.52
N LYS A 259 13.90 -14.19 -29.86
CA LYS A 259 12.44 -14.20 -29.60
C LYS A 259 11.76 -14.93 -30.78
N PRO A 260 10.45 -15.28 -30.75
CA PRO A 260 9.46 -15.31 -29.66
C PRO A 260 8.70 -16.67 -29.63
N ASP A 261 7.75 -16.87 -28.70
CA ASP A 261 6.34 -17.04 -29.07
C ASP A 261 5.41 -17.42 -27.91
N SER A 262 4.32 -16.65 -27.84
CA SER A 262 2.98 -16.97 -27.36
C SER A 262 2.76 -17.50 -25.94
N TYR A 263 2.04 -16.68 -25.17
CA TYR A 263 1.21 -17.04 -24.03
C TYR A 263 0.20 -18.15 -24.35
N GLN A 264 -0.10 -19.02 -23.37
CA GLN A 264 -1.47 -19.49 -23.11
C GLN A 264 -1.65 -20.01 -21.66
N PHE A 265 -2.73 -19.55 -21.03
CA PHE A 265 -3.12 -19.73 -19.64
C PHE A 265 -3.96 -21.02 -19.39
N ASN A 266 -4.00 -21.42 -18.10
CA ASN A 266 -4.98 -22.26 -17.39
C ASN A 266 -4.94 -23.81 -17.43
N ARG A 267 -4.59 -24.43 -16.28
CA ARG A 267 -5.52 -25.31 -15.50
C ARG A 267 -4.94 -25.79 -14.14
N LEU A 268 -5.64 -25.47 -13.04
CA LEU A 268 -5.70 -26.24 -11.77
C LEU A 268 -6.59 -27.49 -12.03
N TYR A 269 -6.40 -28.73 -11.55
CA TYR A 269 -5.99 -29.26 -10.24
C TYR A 269 -5.26 -30.63 -10.34
N GLN A 270 -4.41 -30.88 -9.31
CA GLN A 270 -3.90 -32.11 -8.67
C GLN A 270 -4.28 -33.51 -9.22
N GLN A 271 -3.29 -34.39 -9.39
CA GLN A 271 -2.94 -35.44 -8.40
C GLN A 271 -1.63 -36.20 -8.73
N ASP A 272 -0.90 -36.49 -7.65
CA ASP A 272 0.07 -37.57 -7.40
C ASP A 272 1.30 -37.72 -8.29
N ILE A 273 2.28 -36.83 -8.08
CA ILE A 273 3.70 -37.13 -8.26
C ILE A 273 4.44 -36.62 -7.01
N ASP A 274 5.18 -37.52 -6.36
CA ASP A 274 6.03 -37.27 -5.19
C ASP A 274 7.15 -36.25 -5.53
N PRO A 275 7.04 -34.98 -5.07
CA PRO A 275 7.92 -33.89 -5.48
C PRO A 275 9.37 -34.02 -4.98
N ASP A 276 9.60 -34.80 -3.93
CA ASP A 276 10.92 -34.89 -3.28
C ASP A 276 11.92 -35.67 -4.13
N SER A 277 11.44 -36.47 -5.08
CA SER A 277 12.26 -37.30 -5.97
C SER A 277 12.73 -36.59 -7.25
N VAL A 278 12.17 -35.43 -7.62
CA VAL A 278 12.42 -34.78 -8.94
C VAL A 278 13.06 -33.38 -8.87
N LEU A 279 13.07 -32.67 -7.74
CA LEU A 279 13.53 -31.26 -7.70
C LEU A 279 14.61 -30.91 -6.66
N ASN A 280 15.33 -31.89 -6.10
CA ASN A 280 16.45 -31.62 -5.20
C ASN A 280 17.66 -30.90 -5.82
N GLU A 281 17.61 -30.47 -7.09
CA GLU A 281 18.63 -29.59 -7.69
C GLU A 281 18.05 -28.46 -8.58
N ARG A 282 17.05 -27.71 -8.08
CA ARG A 282 16.76 -26.34 -8.57
C ARG A 282 16.76 -25.36 -7.40
N SER A 283 17.62 -24.34 -7.49
CA SER A 283 17.90 -23.35 -6.43
C SER A 283 16.61 -22.83 -5.74
N LYS A 284 16.43 -23.15 -4.45
CA LYS A 284 15.33 -22.61 -3.62
C LYS A 284 15.36 -21.07 -3.63
N VAL A 285 14.25 -20.45 -3.98
CA VAL A 285 14.02 -19.00 -3.85
C VAL A 285 14.04 -18.65 -2.35
N PRO A 286 14.93 -17.75 -1.88
CA PRO A 286 15.03 -17.44 -0.45
C PRO A 286 13.77 -16.77 0.09
N SER A 287 13.35 -17.20 1.28
CA SER A 287 12.31 -16.54 2.08
C SER A 287 12.94 -15.57 3.07
N VAL A 288 12.47 -14.33 3.11
CA VAL A 288 12.99 -13.25 3.95
C VAL A 288 11.86 -12.68 4.78
N LEU A 289 12.04 -12.57 6.09
CA LEU A 289 11.11 -11.86 6.96
C LEU A 289 11.65 -10.45 7.24
N VAL A 290 10.82 -9.43 7.03
CA VAL A 290 11.11 -8.04 7.40
C VAL A 290 10.19 -7.62 8.53
N VAL A 291 10.77 -7.31 9.70
CA VAL A 291 10.04 -6.88 10.88
C VAL A 291 10.31 -5.40 11.13
N GLU A 292 9.30 -4.57 10.92
CA GLU A 292 9.43 -3.11 10.89
C GLU A 292 8.06 -2.47 11.14
N ASP A 293 7.96 -1.59 12.13
CA ASP A 293 6.72 -0.90 12.50
C ASP A 293 6.52 0.41 11.72
N ASP A 294 7.61 1.08 11.33
CA ASP A 294 7.58 2.26 10.48
C ASP A 294 7.29 1.89 9.03
N ILE A 295 6.08 2.22 8.57
CA ILE A 295 5.59 1.88 7.23
C ILE A 295 6.53 2.42 6.14
N ILE A 296 7.15 3.59 6.34
CA ILE A 296 8.08 4.19 5.37
C ILE A 296 9.34 3.34 5.25
N SER A 297 9.98 3.00 6.37
CA SER A 297 11.15 2.13 6.42
C SER A 297 10.85 0.74 5.88
N LEU A 298 9.65 0.22 6.12
CA LEU A 298 9.19 -1.05 5.58
C LEU A 298 9.06 -0.98 4.06
N GLN A 299 8.38 0.03 3.52
CA GLN A 299 8.20 0.21 2.08
C GLN A 299 9.52 0.43 1.34
N LEU A 300 10.46 1.19 1.92
CA LEU A 300 11.81 1.35 1.37
C LEU A 300 12.55 0.01 1.30
N THR A 301 12.47 -0.78 2.37
CA THR A 301 13.08 -2.11 2.44
C THR A 301 12.44 -3.06 1.44
N LEU A 302 11.12 -3.06 1.33
CA LEU A 302 10.36 -3.87 0.36
C LEU A 302 10.67 -3.48 -1.08
N LYS A 303 10.68 -2.18 -1.42
CA LYS A 303 11.03 -1.69 -2.76
C LYS A 303 12.42 -2.16 -3.17
N LEU A 304 13.37 -2.15 -2.23
CA LEU A 304 14.72 -2.65 -2.46
C LEU A 304 14.77 -4.17 -2.66
N LEU A 305 14.08 -4.94 -1.82
CA LEU A 305 14.07 -6.41 -1.90
C LEU A 305 13.26 -6.92 -3.11
N ASN A 306 12.21 -6.19 -3.53
CA ASN A 306 11.36 -6.52 -4.66
C ASN A 306 12.09 -6.49 -6.00
N ALA A 307 13.22 -5.77 -6.09
CA ALA A 307 14.11 -5.82 -7.26
C ALA A 307 14.74 -7.23 -7.47
N TYR A 308 14.65 -8.12 -6.47
CA TYR A 308 15.24 -9.44 -6.49
C TYR A 308 14.18 -10.55 -6.39
N ASN A 309 14.50 -11.72 -6.93
CA ASN A 309 13.66 -12.91 -6.89
C ASN A 309 13.70 -13.54 -5.50
N LEU A 310 12.97 -12.94 -4.57
CA LEU A 310 12.85 -13.30 -3.16
C LEU A 310 11.36 -13.46 -2.80
N LYS A 311 11.08 -14.35 -1.85
CA LYS A 311 9.80 -14.34 -1.12
C LYS A 311 9.99 -13.47 0.11
N VAL A 312 9.23 -12.38 0.23
CA VAL A 312 9.37 -11.43 1.33
C VAL A 312 8.08 -11.36 2.10
N ASP A 313 8.13 -11.71 3.38
CA ASP A 313 7.03 -11.54 4.32
C ASP A 313 7.33 -10.38 5.26
N THR A 314 6.27 -9.81 5.84
CA THR A 314 6.38 -8.64 6.70
C THR A 314 5.66 -8.83 8.02
N ALA A 315 6.19 -8.20 9.06
CA ALA A 315 5.53 -8.09 10.35
C ALA A 315 5.73 -6.68 10.91
N ASN A 316 4.63 -6.02 11.29
CA ASN A 316 4.67 -4.67 11.85
C ASN A 316 4.57 -4.63 13.39
N THR A 317 4.55 -5.80 14.02
CA THR A 317 4.58 -5.95 15.47
C THR A 317 5.39 -7.18 15.85
N GLY A 318 5.93 -7.22 17.06
CA GLY A 318 6.66 -8.36 17.56
C GLY A 318 5.81 -9.62 17.68
N ARG A 319 4.53 -9.49 18.05
CA ARG A 319 3.59 -10.63 18.05
C ARG A 319 3.42 -11.25 16.67
N LYS A 320 3.27 -10.44 15.62
CA LYS A 320 3.19 -10.95 14.23
C LYS A 320 4.51 -11.59 13.80
N ALA A 321 5.65 -11.00 14.20
CA ALA A 321 6.96 -11.57 13.90
C ALA A 321 7.15 -12.94 14.53
N LEU A 322 6.79 -13.12 15.81
CA LEU A 322 6.84 -14.42 16.50
C LEU A 322 5.90 -15.45 15.86
N ALA A 323 4.68 -15.04 15.49
CA ALA A 323 3.75 -15.91 14.78
C ALA A 323 4.30 -16.38 13.43
N ALA A 324 4.87 -15.46 12.64
CA ALA A 324 5.51 -15.78 11.37
C ALA A 324 6.72 -16.72 11.54
N LEU A 325 7.57 -16.47 12.52
CA LEU A 325 8.75 -17.29 12.84
C LEU A 325 8.39 -18.69 13.32
N THR A 326 7.18 -18.88 13.87
CA THR A 326 6.62 -20.19 14.27
C THR A 326 6.01 -20.93 13.09
N GLY A 327 5.41 -20.20 12.13
CA GLY A 327 4.66 -20.78 11.02
C GLY A 327 5.50 -21.38 9.89
N GLN A 328 6.73 -20.88 9.67
CA GLN A 328 7.62 -21.40 8.62
C GLN A 328 9.09 -21.03 8.86
N GLN A 329 10.02 -21.70 8.17
CA GLN A 329 11.45 -21.39 8.20
C GLN A 329 11.81 -20.28 7.18
N TYR A 330 12.51 -19.25 7.65
CA TYR A 330 13.07 -18.19 6.82
C TYR A 330 14.53 -18.45 6.48
N SER A 331 14.99 -17.90 5.36
CA SER A 331 16.41 -17.90 4.98
C SER A 331 17.17 -16.73 5.60
N LEU A 332 16.47 -15.64 5.95
CA LEU A 332 17.01 -14.43 6.54
C LEU A 332 15.90 -13.65 7.27
N VAL A 333 16.22 -13.04 8.41
CA VAL A 333 15.32 -12.12 9.13
C VAL A 333 15.99 -10.75 9.23
N LEU A 334 15.30 -9.71 8.79
CA LEU A 334 15.63 -8.31 9.06
C LEU A 334 14.71 -7.82 10.18
N MET A 335 15.29 -7.41 11.31
CA MET A 335 14.55 -7.15 12.55
C MET A 335 14.79 -5.73 13.05
N ASP A 336 13.76 -4.88 13.09
CA ASP A 336 13.88 -3.61 13.80
C ASP A 336 14.02 -3.82 15.31
N ILE A 337 14.75 -2.92 15.96
CA ILE A 337 14.97 -2.92 17.41
C ILE A 337 13.72 -2.42 18.13
N ASN A 338 13.10 -1.35 17.62
CA ASN A 338 11.98 -0.70 18.27
C ASN A 338 10.68 -1.20 17.63
N LEU A 339 9.93 -2.05 18.34
CA LEU A 339 8.59 -2.45 17.91
C LEU A 339 7.57 -1.91 18.91
N PRO A 340 6.32 -1.66 18.48
CA PRO A 340 5.33 -1.00 19.32
C PRO A 340 4.89 -1.84 20.52
N ASP A 341 5.04 -3.16 20.46
CA ASP A 341 4.60 -4.11 21.49
C ASP A 341 5.73 -4.88 22.18
N THR A 342 6.97 -4.80 21.66
CA THR A 342 8.14 -5.45 22.28
C THR A 342 9.44 -4.85 21.76
N ASN A 343 10.58 -5.25 22.34
CA ASN A 343 11.89 -4.92 21.79
C ASN A 343 12.33 -6.04 20.83
N GLY A 344 12.76 -5.72 19.61
CA GLY A 344 13.22 -6.70 18.63
C GLY A 344 14.36 -7.59 19.14
N ILE A 345 15.19 -7.10 20.07
CA ILE A 345 16.24 -7.89 20.75
C ILE A 345 15.65 -9.07 21.54
N TYR A 346 14.46 -8.91 22.11
CA TYR A 346 13.77 -10.01 22.79
C TYR A 346 13.39 -11.12 21.80
N ILE A 347 12.96 -10.74 20.59
CA ILE A 347 12.62 -11.72 19.53
C ILE A 347 13.88 -12.43 19.04
N VAL A 348 15.03 -11.74 18.94
CA VAL A 348 16.32 -12.37 18.64
C VAL A 348 16.63 -13.47 19.65
N ASP A 349 16.45 -13.22 20.95
CA ASP A 349 16.67 -14.21 22.01
C ASP A 349 15.78 -15.44 21.81
N GLN A 350 14.49 -15.24 21.53
CA GLN A 350 13.53 -16.32 21.28
C GLN A 350 13.79 -17.11 19.99
N THR A 351 14.44 -16.48 19.00
CA THR A 351 14.73 -17.08 17.68
C THR A 351 16.08 -17.80 17.66
N CYS A 352 17.10 -17.22 18.29
CA CYS A 352 18.48 -17.68 18.16
C CYS A 352 18.94 -18.66 19.25
N ASN A 353 18.12 -18.94 20.27
CA ASN A 353 18.42 -19.92 21.32
C ASN A 353 18.41 -21.37 20.78
N GLN A 354 18.96 -22.33 21.54
CA GLN A 354 19.16 -23.73 21.06
C GLN A 354 17.85 -24.48 20.70
N GLU A 355 16.74 -24.08 21.32
CA GLU A 355 15.36 -24.51 21.03
C GLU A 355 14.53 -23.40 20.37
N GLY A 356 15.20 -22.35 19.87
CA GLY A 356 14.57 -21.15 19.35
C GLY A 356 13.77 -21.39 18.06
N LEU A 357 12.77 -20.52 17.86
CA LEU A 357 11.98 -20.47 16.62
C LEU A 357 12.92 -20.24 15.44
N ASN A 358 12.70 -20.89 14.29
CA ASN A 358 13.52 -20.63 13.10
C ASN A 358 15.03 -20.90 13.27
N LYS A 359 15.39 -21.97 13.99
CA LYS A 359 16.77 -22.31 14.31
C LYS A 359 17.70 -22.29 13.10
N GLY A 360 18.84 -21.60 13.24
CA GLY A 360 19.86 -21.49 12.19
C GLY A 360 19.65 -20.32 11.22
N THR A 361 18.50 -19.66 11.27
CA THR A 361 18.23 -18.49 10.44
C THR A 361 19.01 -17.27 10.92
N PRO A 362 19.79 -16.61 10.05
CA PRO A 362 20.50 -15.40 10.43
C PRO A 362 19.51 -14.25 10.68
N VAL A 363 19.54 -13.69 11.89
CA VAL A 363 18.80 -12.47 12.24
C VAL A 363 19.74 -11.27 12.18
N ILE A 364 19.35 -10.25 11.42
CA ILE A 364 20.10 -9.00 11.23
C ILE A 364 19.27 -7.86 11.78
N MET A 365 19.84 -7.12 12.73
CA MET A 365 19.15 -5.97 13.30
C MET A 365 19.14 -4.79 12.34
N LEU A 366 18.01 -4.12 12.19
CA LEU A 366 17.89 -2.81 11.58
C LEU A 366 17.91 -1.77 12.71
N SER A 367 18.75 -0.74 12.60
CA SER A 367 18.85 0.31 13.62
C SER A 367 18.82 1.71 13.00
N GLY A 368 18.01 2.60 13.57
CA GLY A 368 18.04 4.03 13.23
C GLY A 368 19.23 4.80 13.82
N ASN A 369 19.88 4.27 14.86
CA ASN A 369 20.96 4.96 15.59
C ASN A 369 22.24 4.12 15.69
N LYS A 370 23.40 4.80 15.78
CA LYS A 370 24.74 4.19 15.90
C LYS A 370 25.15 3.85 17.35
N ASP A 371 24.18 3.59 18.23
CA ASP A 371 24.51 3.30 19.61
C ASP A 371 25.21 1.93 19.74
N LYS A 372 26.47 1.94 20.18
CA LYS A 372 27.31 0.75 20.32
C LYS A 372 26.76 -0.22 21.36
N ALA A 373 26.17 0.28 22.45
CA ALA A 373 25.66 -0.56 23.53
C ALA A 373 24.48 -1.43 23.06
N THR A 374 23.60 -0.85 22.25
CA THR A 374 22.46 -1.56 21.65
C THR A 374 22.92 -2.64 20.66
N VAL A 375 23.92 -2.34 19.83
CA VAL A 375 24.52 -3.31 18.89
C VAL A 375 25.18 -4.49 19.63
N GLU A 376 25.98 -4.21 20.66
CA GLU A 376 26.63 -5.25 21.46
C GLU A 376 25.62 -6.16 22.16
N THR A 377 24.53 -5.58 22.66
CA THR A 377 23.46 -6.33 23.32
C THR A 377 22.76 -7.29 22.35
N ALA A 378 22.44 -6.83 21.13
CA ALA A 378 21.82 -7.68 20.11
C ALA A 378 22.73 -8.83 19.67
N LEU A 379 24.04 -8.57 19.49
CA LEU A 379 25.00 -9.61 19.13
C LEU A 379 25.16 -10.67 20.23
N LYS A 380 25.20 -10.27 21.51
CA LYS A 380 25.24 -11.19 22.66
C LYS A 380 24.01 -12.10 22.73
N ARG A 381 22.85 -11.62 22.25
CA ARG A 381 21.58 -12.35 22.19
C ARG A 381 21.45 -13.26 20.96
N GLY A 382 22.46 -13.29 20.08
CA GLY A 382 22.51 -14.21 18.95
C GLY A 382 22.23 -13.57 17.59
N ALA A 383 22.03 -12.25 17.50
CA ALA A 383 21.97 -11.57 16.21
C ALA A 383 23.30 -11.77 15.45
N LYS A 384 23.23 -11.95 14.13
CA LYS A 384 24.41 -12.22 13.29
C LYS A 384 25.01 -10.96 12.66
N GLY A 385 24.37 -9.82 12.88
CA GLY A 385 24.84 -8.53 12.42
C GLY A 385 23.81 -7.43 12.64
N TYR A 386 24.18 -6.21 12.27
CA TYR A 386 23.29 -5.06 12.25
C TYR A 386 23.51 -4.26 10.96
N ILE A 387 22.48 -3.56 10.51
CA ILE A 387 22.51 -2.61 9.40
C ILE A 387 21.82 -1.32 9.86
N LEU A 388 22.42 -0.19 9.53
CA LEU A 388 21.81 1.11 9.80
C LEU A 388 20.72 1.41 8.77
N LYS A 389 19.59 1.91 9.23
CA LYS A 389 18.53 2.43 8.37
C LYS A 389 18.98 3.77 7.75
N PRO A 390 18.59 4.07 6.50
CA PRO A 390 17.83 3.21 5.60
C PRO A 390 18.69 2.11 4.96
N LEU A 391 18.07 0.99 4.57
CA LEU A 391 18.76 -0.12 3.93
C LEU A 391 19.12 0.23 2.48
N TYR A 392 20.36 -0.08 2.06
CA TYR A 392 20.86 0.21 0.71
C TYR A 392 21.15 -1.07 -0.09
N LYS A 393 21.16 -0.95 -1.43
CA LYS A 393 21.46 -2.05 -2.36
C LYS A 393 22.77 -2.77 -2.03
N ALA A 394 23.84 -2.01 -1.78
CA ALA A 394 25.14 -2.56 -1.41
C ALA A 394 25.08 -3.41 -0.12
N SER A 395 24.30 -2.96 0.87
CA SER A 395 24.09 -3.68 2.12
C SER A 395 23.35 -5.00 1.90
N VAL A 396 22.30 -5.00 1.06
CA VAL A 396 21.55 -6.22 0.69
C VAL A 396 22.43 -7.20 -0.07
N VAL A 397 23.13 -6.75 -1.12
CA VAL A 397 24.02 -7.63 -1.90
C VAL A 397 25.09 -8.25 -1.00
N LYS A 398 25.76 -7.44 -0.18
CA LYS A 398 26.78 -7.91 0.77
C LYS A 398 26.20 -8.91 1.77
N LEU A 399 24.98 -8.69 2.24
CA LEU A 399 24.31 -9.55 3.19
C LEU A 399 23.99 -10.93 2.59
N PHE A 400 23.39 -10.97 1.41
CA PHE A 400 23.04 -12.21 0.72
C PHE A 400 24.29 -13.01 0.32
N THR A 401 25.33 -12.33 -0.16
CA THR A 401 26.63 -12.97 -0.45
C THR A 401 27.25 -13.57 0.80
N LYS A 402 27.23 -12.86 1.94
CA LYS A 402 27.79 -13.35 3.22
C LYS A 402 27.12 -14.66 3.67
N TYR A 403 25.80 -14.76 3.53
CA TYR A 403 25.05 -15.96 3.91
C TYR A 403 24.85 -16.97 2.77
N LYS A 404 25.55 -16.78 1.64
CA LYS A 404 25.47 -17.64 0.46
C LYS A 404 24.03 -17.86 -0.03
N LEU A 405 23.18 -16.84 0.10
CA LEU A 405 21.79 -16.87 -0.35
C LEU A 405 21.72 -16.45 -1.83
N PRO A 406 20.99 -17.18 -2.69
CA PRO A 406 20.87 -16.81 -4.10
C PRO A 406 20.10 -15.49 -4.24
N LEU A 407 20.71 -14.50 -4.92
CA LEU A 407 20.13 -13.19 -5.16
C LEU A 407 20.12 -12.93 -6.67
N LYS A 408 18.98 -13.20 -7.32
CA LYS A 408 18.76 -12.93 -8.76
C LYS A 408 17.89 -11.70 -8.92
N ILE A 409 18.17 -10.85 -9.90
CA ILE A 409 17.32 -9.69 -10.21
C ILE A 409 16.03 -10.19 -10.87
N LYS A 410 14.87 -9.63 -10.52
CA LYS A 410 13.61 -10.00 -11.21
C LYS A 410 13.67 -9.51 -12.66
N GLY A 411 13.47 -10.43 -13.61
CA GLY A 411 13.42 -10.13 -15.04
C GLY A 411 14.78 -10.01 -15.74
N ALA A 412 15.87 -10.42 -15.09
CA ALA A 412 17.22 -10.52 -15.68
C ALA A 412 17.58 -11.96 -16.05
#